data_AF-J2LYV7-F1
#
_entry.id   AF-J2LYV7-F1
#
_cell.length_a   1.000
_cell.length_b   1.000
_cell.length_c   1.000
_cell.angle_alpha   90.00
_cell.angle_beta   90.00
_cell.angle_gamma   90.00
#
_symmetry.space_group_name_H-M   'P 1'
#
loop_
_entity.id
_entity.type
_entity.pdbx_description
1 polymer ?
#
loop_
_entity_poly.entity_id
_entity_poly.type
_entity_poly.pdbx_seq_one_letter_code
_entity_poly.pdbx_strand_id
1 'polypeptide(L)'
;MITTKFGIGQQVRHRLSGVLGVIVDVDPEFSLDEPEVDDVASSETLRAAPWYHVVMEDEEGDQVHTYVAEVQLAGETSFEHPEQPSMDELAASIRQQLQAPSLRH
;
A
#
# COMPACT_ATOMS: atom_id res chain seq x y z
N MET A 1 -1.05 9.15 19.20
CA MET A 1 -0.21 9.18 17.99
C MET A 1 -0.38 7.83 17.33
N ILE A 2 -1.06 7.75 16.19
CA ILE A 2 -1.20 6.49 15.47
C ILE A 2 0.16 6.23 14.82
N THR A 3 0.81 5.14 15.20
CA THR A 3 2.10 4.75 14.62
C THR A 3 1.80 3.83 13.44
N THR A 4 2.05 4.30 12.23
CA THR A 4 1.98 3.49 11.01
C THR A 4 3.27 2.69 10.89
N LYS A 5 3.18 1.40 10.54
CA LYS A 5 4.37 0.57 10.29
C LYS A 5 5.01 0.85 8.93
N PHE A 6 4.21 1.29 7.96
CA PHE A 6 4.65 1.56 6.59
C PHE A 6 4.41 3.03 6.23
N GLY A 7 5.26 3.56 5.35
CA GLY A 7 5.16 4.93 4.85
C GLY A 7 4.70 4.99 3.39
N ILE A 8 4.14 6.13 2.99
CA ILE A 8 3.79 6.38 1.58
C ILE A 8 5.05 6.35 0.71
N GLY A 9 4.98 5.68 -0.44
CA GLY A 9 6.10 5.39 -1.34
C GLY A 9 6.98 4.21 -0.91
N GLN A 10 6.67 3.54 0.20
CA GLN A 10 7.36 2.32 0.61
C GLN A 10 6.87 1.13 -0.22
N GLN A 11 7.81 0.27 -0.65
CA GLN A 11 7.47 -1.02 -1.25
C GLN A 11 7.15 -2.03 -0.16
N VAL A 12 6.10 -2.81 -0.39
CA VAL A 12 5.58 -3.83 0.52
C VAL A 12 5.20 -5.07 -0.28
N ARG A 13 5.04 -6.19 0.41
CA ARG A 13 4.43 -7.40 -0.15
C ARG A 13 3.18 -7.78 0.59
N HIS A 14 2.22 -8.32 -0.13
CA HIS A 14 1.10 -9.00 0.49
C HIS A 14 1.60 -10.30 1.15
N ARG A 15 1.29 -10.50 2.44
CA ARG A 15 1.82 -11.62 3.24
C ARG A 15 1.40 -12.99 2.73
N LEU A 16 0.19 -13.09 2.18
CA LEU A 16 -0.36 -14.38 1.75
C LEU A 16 0.07 -14.73 0.33
N SER A 17 -0.06 -13.78 -0.61
CA SER A 17 0.22 -14.01 -2.03
C SER A 17 1.66 -13.69 -2.44
N GLY A 18 2.40 -12.92 -1.64
CA GLY A 18 3.78 -12.51 -1.95
C GLY A 18 3.90 -11.44 -3.04
N VAL A 19 2.76 -10.92 -3.54
CA VAL A 19 2.67 -9.89 -4.57
C VAL A 19 3.32 -8.61 -4.09
N LEU A 20 4.14 -8.01 -4.95
CA LEU A 20 4.80 -6.72 -4.71
C LEU A 20 3.81 -5.57 -4.92
N GLY A 21 3.90 -4.58 -4.04
CA GLY A 21 3.16 -3.34 -4.18
C GLY A 21 3.83 -2.14 -3.55
N VAL A 22 3.23 -0.98 -3.78
CA VAL A 22 3.72 0.31 -3.29
C VAL A 22 2.60 1.02 -2.53
N ILE A 23 2.90 1.47 -1.31
CA ILE A 23 1.97 2.27 -0.51
C ILE A 23 1.77 3.63 -1.18
N VAL A 24 0.54 3.98 -1.52
CA VAL A 24 0.20 5.28 -2.12
C VAL A 24 -0.48 6.23 -1.15
N ASP A 25 -1.19 5.69 -0.16
CA ASP A 25 -1.87 6.47 0.88
C ASP A 25 -2.11 5.61 2.14
N VAL A 26 -2.50 6.24 3.25
CA VAL A 26 -2.75 5.57 4.53
C VAL A 26 -3.90 6.23 5.27
N ASP A 27 -4.91 5.43 5.59
CA ASP A 27 -5.99 5.84 6.47
C ASP A 27 -5.72 5.40 7.91
N PRO A 28 -6.00 6.25 8.90
CA PRO A 28 -5.85 5.89 10.31
C PRO A 28 -6.82 4.80 10.77
N GLU A 29 -7.95 4.66 10.10
CA GLU A 29 -9.02 3.70 10.36
C GLU A 29 -9.72 3.34 9.04
N PHE A 30 -10.42 2.20 9.01
CA PHE A 30 -11.19 1.79 7.83
C PHE A 30 -12.29 2.80 7.51
N SER A 31 -12.24 3.41 6.32
CA SER A 31 -13.16 4.50 5.94
C SER A 31 -14.06 4.20 4.72
N LEU A 32 -14.09 2.97 4.20
CA LEU A 32 -14.98 2.60 3.10
C LEU A 32 -16.40 2.33 3.60
N ASP A 33 -17.41 2.87 2.90
CA ASP A 33 -18.84 2.71 3.23
C ASP A 33 -19.34 1.28 2.94
N GLU A 34 -18.68 0.58 2.02
CA GLU A 34 -19.00 -0.77 1.57
C GLU A 34 -17.75 -1.65 1.71
N PRO A 35 -17.76 -2.69 2.56
CA PRO A 35 -16.65 -3.63 2.64
C PRO A 35 -16.68 -4.55 1.42
N GLU A 36 -16.21 -4.08 0.26
CA GLU A 36 -16.00 -4.95 -0.91
C GLU A 36 -14.83 -5.92 -0.71
N VAL A 37 -14.03 -5.74 0.35
CA VAL A 37 -12.72 -6.35 0.48
C VAL A 37 -12.59 -7.19 1.75
N ASP A 38 -12.80 -8.49 1.58
CA ASP A 38 -12.30 -9.55 2.46
C ASP A 38 -12.97 -9.68 3.84
N ASP A 39 -13.12 -10.92 4.33
CA ASP A 39 -13.64 -11.24 5.68
C ASP A 39 -12.89 -10.50 6.79
N VAL A 40 -11.64 -10.09 6.52
CA VAL A 40 -10.76 -9.31 7.40
C VAL A 40 -11.38 -7.96 7.80
N ALA A 41 -12.14 -7.29 6.93
CA ALA A 41 -12.82 -6.03 7.25
C ALA A 41 -13.96 -6.18 8.27
N SER A 42 -14.38 -7.42 8.60
CA SER A 42 -15.44 -7.66 9.59
C SER A 42 -14.99 -7.55 11.05
N SER A 43 -13.67 -7.52 11.31
CA SER A 43 -13.16 -7.42 12.67
C SER A 43 -13.02 -5.97 13.12
N GLU A 44 -13.73 -5.57 14.18
CA GLU A 44 -13.65 -4.22 14.77
C GLU A 44 -12.21 -3.81 15.12
N THR A 45 -11.41 -4.76 15.62
CA THR A 45 -9.99 -4.54 15.94
C THR A 45 -9.16 -4.17 14.70
N LEU A 46 -9.50 -4.72 13.54
CA LEU A 46 -8.79 -4.47 12.28
C LEU A 46 -9.30 -3.19 11.61
N ARG A 47 -10.57 -2.82 11.78
CA ARG A 47 -11.08 -1.50 11.36
C ARG A 47 -10.44 -0.35 12.12
N ALA A 48 -10.10 -0.57 13.39
CA ALA A 48 -9.40 0.41 14.23
C ALA A 48 -7.89 0.48 13.99
N ALA A 49 -7.33 -0.42 13.18
CA ALA A 49 -5.94 -0.39 12.74
C ALA A 49 -5.80 0.44 11.45
N PRO A 50 -4.60 0.95 11.12
CA PRO A 50 -4.41 1.69 9.88
C PRO A 50 -4.60 0.81 8.66
N TRP A 51 -5.28 1.35 7.66
CA TRP A 51 -5.48 0.76 6.35
C TRP A 51 -4.64 1.47 5.31
N TYR A 52 -4.15 0.73 4.34
CA TYR A 52 -3.24 1.25 3.35
C TYR A 52 -3.85 1.11 1.96
N HIS A 53 -3.75 2.18 1.18
CA HIS A 53 -3.93 2.10 -0.26
C HIS A 53 -2.60 1.62 -0.86
N VAL A 54 -2.65 0.47 -1.52
CA VAL A 54 -1.48 -0.17 -2.11
C VAL A 54 -1.75 -0.39 -3.59
N VAL A 55 -0.86 0.09 -4.45
CA VAL A 55 -0.84 -0.36 -5.85
C VAL A 55 -0.06 -1.66 -5.89
N MET A 56 -0.66 -2.73 -6.38
CA MET A 56 -0.01 -4.01 -6.60
C MET A 56 -0.01 -4.37 -8.06
N GLU A 57 0.91 -5.24 -8.47
CA GLU A 57 0.91 -5.82 -9.80
C GLU A 57 0.16 -7.16 -9.79
N ASP A 58 -0.81 -7.33 -10.68
CA ASP A 58 -1.53 -8.59 -10.85
C ASP A 58 -0.71 -9.61 -11.67
N GLU A 59 -1.20 -10.84 -11.82
CA GLU A 59 -0.56 -11.91 -12.60
C GLU A 59 -0.33 -11.52 -14.08
N GLU A 60 -1.11 -10.58 -14.62
CA GLU A 60 -0.97 -10.05 -15.97
C GLU A 60 0.07 -8.90 -16.09
N GLY A 61 0.63 -8.42 -14.98
CA GLY A 61 1.54 -7.26 -14.97
C GLY A 61 0.85 -5.90 -14.87
N ASP A 62 -0.47 -5.89 -14.67
CA ASP A 62 -1.27 -4.67 -14.56
C ASP A 62 -1.24 -4.10 -13.14
N GLN A 63 -1.23 -2.77 -13.04
CA GLN A 63 -1.26 -2.04 -11.77
C GLN A 63 -2.69 -1.96 -11.23
N VAL A 64 -2.94 -2.62 -10.12
CA VAL A 64 -4.24 -2.67 -9.45
C VAL A 64 -4.18 -1.92 -8.13
N HIS A 65 -5.12 -1.00 -7.91
CA HIS A 65 -5.30 -0.36 -6.60
C HIS A 65 -6.04 -1.30 -5.67
N THR A 66 -5.44 -1.59 -4.52
CA THR A 66 -6.01 -2.46 -3.48
C THR A 66 -6.03 -1.73 -2.14
N TYR A 67 -7.05 -2.02 -1.35
CA TYR A 67 -7.18 -1.52 0.01
C TYR A 67 -6.93 -2.64 1.01
N VAL A 68 -5.87 -2.49 1.82
CA VAL A 68 -5.31 -3.61 2.59
C VAL A 68 -5.00 -3.19 4.01
N ALA A 69 -5.34 -4.05 4.97
CA ALA A 69 -5.02 -3.82 6.37
C ALA A 69 -3.51 -4.00 6.64
N GLU A 70 -2.96 -3.27 7.61
CA GLU A 70 -1.54 -3.35 7.99
C GLU A 70 -1.04 -4.78 8.23
N VAL A 71 -1.90 -5.62 8.82
CA VAL A 71 -1.56 -6.99 9.22
C VAL A 71 -1.34 -7.93 8.03
N GLN A 72 -1.87 -7.58 6.86
CA GLN A 72 -1.73 -8.33 5.61
C GLN A 72 -0.48 -7.91 4.82
N LEU A 73 0.23 -6.87 5.26
CA LEU A 73 1.41 -6.35 4.59
C LEU A 73 2.71 -6.79 5.29
N ALA A 74 3.75 -6.97 4.49
CA ALA A 74 5.12 -7.15 4.92
C ALA A 74 5.99 -6.10 4.23
N GLY A 75 7.00 -5.59 4.94
CA GLY A 75 7.95 -4.65 4.32
C GLY A 75 8.79 -5.36 3.27
N GLU A 76 8.93 -4.74 2.09
CA GLU A 76 9.87 -5.23 1.09
C GLU A 76 11.30 -4.89 1.50
N THR A 77 12.20 -5.85 1.35
CA THR A 77 13.62 -5.68 1.71
C THR A 77 14.51 -5.43 0.50
N SER A 78 14.06 -5.79 -0.70
CA SER A 78 14.77 -5.58 -1.95
C SER A 78 14.50 -4.17 -2.47
N PHE A 79 15.52 -3.53 -3.05
CA PHE A 79 15.41 -2.18 -3.61
C PHE A 79 15.15 -2.16 -5.11
N GLU A 80 15.37 -3.28 -5.79
CA GLU A 80 15.29 -3.42 -7.23
C GLU A 80 14.60 -4.75 -7.57
N HIS A 81 13.67 -4.70 -8.52
CA HIS A 81 12.84 -5.80 -8.95
C HIS A 81 12.89 -5.89 -10.49
N PRO A 82 13.90 -6.56 -11.08
CA PRO A 82 14.06 -6.62 -12.53
C PRO A 82 12.89 -7.27 -13.27
N GLU A 83 12.11 -8.09 -12.57
CA GLU A 83 10.88 -8.72 -13.09
C GLU A 83 9.67 -7.78 -13.02
N GLN A 84 9.71 -6.75 -12.16
CA GLN A 84 8.61 -5.81 -11.90
C GLN A 84 9.11 -4.34 -11.85
N PRO A 85 9.79 -3.86 -12.91
CA PRO A 85 10.43 -2.54 -12.91
C PRO A 85 9.42 -1.38 -12.76
N SER A 86 8.19 -1.61 -13.21
CA SER A 86 7.01 -0.74 -13.02
C SER A 86 6.84 -0.32 -11.54
N MET A 87 7.06 -1.25 -10.61
CA MET A 87 6.88 -1.04 -9.17
C MET A 87 8.00 -0.20 -8.56
N ASP A 88 9.23 -0.35 -9.06
CA ASP A 88 10.36 0.49 -8.66
C ASP A 88 10.18 1.92 -9.15
N GLU A 89 9.75 2.09 -10.40
CA GLU A 89 9.44 3.40 -10.98
C GLU A 89 8.30 4.10 -10.23
N LEU A 90 7.23 3.36 -9.90
CA LEU A 90 6.11 3.88 -9.12
C LEU A 90 6.55 4.34 -7.74
N ALA A 91 7.31 3.52 -7.02
CA ALA A 91 7.83 3.89 -5.70
C ALA A 91 8.72 5.13 -5.75
N ALA A 92 9.59 5.22 -6.75
CA ALA A 92 10.42 6.40 -6.98
C ALA A 92 9.57 7.64 -7.30
N SER A 93 8.55 7.50 -8.14
CA SER A 93 7.63 8.59 -8.51
C SER A 93 6.89 9.14 -7.29
N ILE A 94 6.30 8.26 -6.48
CA ILE A 94 5.57 8.65 -5.26
C ILE A 94 6.50 9.35 -4.26
N ARG A 95 7.69 8.79 -4.03
CA ARG A 95 8.69 9.42 -3.13
C ARG A 95 9.09 10.80 -3.62
N GLN A 96 9.27 10.99 -4.93
CA GLN A 96 9.55 12.30 -5.51
C GLN A 96 8.38 13.27 -5.32
N GLN A 97 7.14 12.82 -5.50
CA GLN A 97 5.95 13.65 -5.29
C GLN A 97 5.80 14.10 -3.82
N LEU A 98 6.19 13.25 -2.86
CA LEU A 98 6.22 13.61 -1.44
C LEU A 98 7.32 14.63 -1.11
N GLN A 99 8.44 14.60 -1.83
CA GLN A 99 9.56 15.54 -1.65
C GLN A 99 9.34 16.86 -2.40
N ALA A 100 8.55 16.84 -3.46
CA ALA A 100 8.18 18.05 -4.18
C ALA A 100 7.41 18.95 -3.20
N PRO A 101 7.88 20.19 -2.95
CA PRO A 101 7.11 21.14 -2.16
C PRO A 101 5.82 21.35 -2.93
N SER A 102 4.71 20.85 -2.38
CA SER A 102 3.39 21.07 -2.96
C SER A 102 3.22 22.59 -3.10
N LEU A 103 3.37 23.09 -4.32
CA LEU A 103 2.89 24.41 -4.73
C LEU A 103 1.36 24.33 -4.65
N ARG A 104 0.84 24.38 -3.43
CA ARG A 104 -0.55 24.72 -3.17
C ARG A 104 -0.68 26.21 -3.52
N HIS A 105 -1.26 26.48 -4.68
CA HIS A 105 -1.76 27.81 -5.02
C HIS A 105 -3.27 27.84 -4.77
#